data_AF-A0A4R4ZXE7-F1
#
_entry.id   AF-A0A4R4ZXE7-F1
#
_cell.length_a   1.000
_cell.length_b   1.000
_cell.length_c   1.000
_cell.angle_alpha   90.00
_cell.angle_beta   90.00
_cell.angle_gamma   90.00
#
_symmetry.space_group_name_H-M   'P 1'
#
loop_
_entity.id
_entity.type
_entity.pdbx_description
1 polymer ?
#
loop_
_entity_poly.entity_id
_entity_poly.type
_entity_poly.pdbx_seq_one_letter_code
_entity_poly.pdbx_strand_id
1 'polypeptide(L)'
;MTTLGIIGSGNIGTVLAKLAVAAGYDVVLANSRGPESLREKAAELGVRAGTATEAAEAGDIVVATIPLGRYAEIPVEPLAGKVVIDTMNYYPSRDGRIEELDTEKTDTAELLQRHLPESHTVKAFNNIAAVNLLNLARPSGAADRSALPISGNDAAARKTAAELLDKLGWDAVDVGPLSESWRQETETGVYVDPYISEGGSMEQIMGGYDDPGKTASVEVIEKAIATAHRPPVKDRQF
;
A
#
# COMPACT_ATOMS: atom_id res chain seq x y z
N MET A 1 12.12 -17.65 -8.84
CA MET A 1 11.39 -16.42 -9.14
C MET A 1 10.56 -16.12 -7.91
N THR A 2 10.58 -14.90 -7.39
CA THR A 2 9.84 -14.55 -6.16
C THR A 2 8.38 -14.31 -6.50
N THR A 3 7.47 -14.81 -5.68
CA THR A 3 6.03 -14.64 -5.89
C THR A 3 5.49 -13.51 -5.02
N LEU A 4 4.74 -12.59 -5.63
CA LEU A 4 3.97 -11.56 -4.94
C LEU A 4 2.49 -11.97 -4.91
N GLY A 5 1.98 -12.27 -3.73
CA GLY A 5 0.54 -12.46 -3.51
C GLY A 5 -0.14 -11.09 -3.35
N ILE A 6 -1.22 -10.82 -4.08
CA ILE A 6 -1.96 -9.55 -3.97
C ILE A 6 -3.41 -9.84 -3.62
N ILE A 7 -3.80 -9.48 -2.40
CA ILE A 7 -5.18 -9.61 -1.90
C ILE A 7 -5.87 -8.26 -2.08
N GLY A 8 -6.62 -8.13 -3.17
CA GLY A 8 -7.31 -6.90 -3.56
C GLY A 8 -6.99 -6.53 -5.01
N SER A 9 -8.01 -6.50 -5.88
CA SER A 9 -7.85 -6.20 -7.31
C SER A 9 -8.34 -4.78 -7.69
N GLY A 10 -8.30 -3.84 -6.73
CA GLY A 10 -8.62 -2.43 -6.94
C GLY A 10 -7.51 -1.70 -7.72
N ASN A 11 -7.55 -0.36 -7.72
CA ASN A 11 -6.60 0.45 -8.47
C ASN A 11 -5.14 0.19 -8.06
N ILE A 12 -4.84 0.26 -6.75
CA ILE A 12 -3.49 0.00 -6.22
C ILE A 12 -3.04 -1.43 -6.52
N GLY A 13 -3.83 -2.45 -6.18
CA GLY A 13 -3.48 -3.84 -6.46
C GLY A 13 -3.27 -4.15 -7.95
N THR A 14 -4.03 -3.52 -8.85
CA THR A 14 -3.85 -3.66 -10.30
C THR A 14 -2.52 -3.04 -10.76
N VAL A 15 -2.18 -1.85 -10.27
CA VAL A 15 -0.91 -1.19 -10.60
C VAL A 15 0.29 -1.95 -10.04
N LEU A 16 0.21 -2.40 -8.78
CA LEU A 16 1.26 -3.21 -8.16
C LEU A 16 1.47 -4.54 -8.90
N ALA A 17 0.40 -5.21 -9.34
CA ALA A 17 0.51 -6.40 -10.18
C ALA A 17 1.27 -6.10 -11.48
N LYS A 18 0.93 -5.01 -12.18
CA LYS A 18 1.60 -4.59 -13.42
C LYS A 18 3.09 -4.29 -13.20
N LEU A 19 3.42 -3.51 -12.15
CA LEU A 19 4.81 -3.18 -11.81
C LEU A 19 5.60 -4.43 -11.40
N ALA A 20 4.99 -5.34 -10.64
CA ALA A 20 5.64 -6.57 -10.19
C ALA A 20 5.95 -7.51 -11.35
N VAL A 21 5.02 -7.69 -12.29
CA VAL A 21 5.28 -8.47 -13.52
C VAL A 21 6.42 -7.85 -14.33
N ALA A 22 6.42 -6.52 -14.50
CA ALA A 22 7.50 -5.81 -15.20
C ALA A 22 8.86 -5.96 -14.50
N ALA A 23 8.86 -6.10 -13.17
CA ALA A 23 10.04 -6.36 -12.35
C ALA A 23 10.45 -7.86 -12.29
N GLY A 24 9.70 -8.76 -12.95
CA GLY A 24 10.01 -10.19 -13.03
C GLY A 24 9.52 -11.01 -11.84
N TYR A 25 8.49 -10.58 -11.13
CA TYR A 25 7.81 -11.38 -10.11
C TYR A 25 6.73 -12.26 -10.75
N ASP A 26 6.53 -13.45 -10.17
CA ASP A 26 5.27 -14.17 -10.37
C ASP A 26 4.20 -13.50 -9.51
N VAL A 27 2.99 -13.33 -10.03
CA VAL A 27 1.92 -12.64 -9.30
C VAL A 27 0.67 -13.50 -9.19
N VAL A 28 0.11 -13.56 -7.98
CA VAL A 28 -1.20 -14.16 -7.71
C VAL A 28 -2.15 -13.07 -7.27
N LEU A 29 -3.09 -12.70 -8.13
CA LEU A 29 -4.06 -11.65 -7.88
C LEU A 29 -5.38 -12.23 -7.39
N ALA A 30 -5.86 -11.75 -6.25
CA ALA A 30 -7.11 -12.15 -5.64
C ALA A 30 -8.06 -10.98 -5.41
N ASN A 31 -9.36 -11.28 -5.35
CA ASN A 31 -10.40 -10.36 -4.91
C ASN A 31 -11.54 -11.11 -4.20
N SER A 32 -12.53 -10.38 -3.68
CA SER A 32 -13.66 -10.96 -2.95
C SER A 32 -14.74 -11.63 -3.82
N ARG A 33 -14.63 -11.54 -5.16
CA ARG A 33 -15.60 -12.12 -6.12
C ARG A 33 -15.10 -13.44 -6.74
N GLY A 34 -13.93 -13.91 -6.30
CA GLY A 34 -13.32 -15.15 -6.75
C GLY A 34 -12.53 -15.02 -8.06
N PRO A 35 -11.67 -16.01 -8.36
CA PRO A 35 -10.73 -15.97 -9.48
C PRO A 35 -11.41 -15.85 -10.85
N GLU A 36 -12.62 -16.40 -10.99
CA GLU A 36 -13.38 -16.32 -12.25
C GLU A 36 -13.73 -14.88 -12.64
N SER A 37 -13.95 -14.00 -11.66
CA SER A 37 -14.20 -12.57 -11.89
C SER A 37 -12.97 -11.81 -12.37
N LEU A 38 -11.79 -12.44 -12.32
CA LEU A 38 -10.50 -11.84 -12.67
C LEU A 38 -9.93 -12.36 -13.98
N ARG A 39 -10.57 -13.32 -14.68
CA ARG A 39 -9.97 -13.96 -15.87
C ARG A 39 -9.40 -12.97 -16.89
N GLU A 40 -10.20 -12.01 -17.33
CA GLU A 40 -9.80 -11.04 -18.35
C GLU A 40 -8.66 -10.15 -17.86
N LYS A 41 -8.81 -9.58 -16.65
CA LYS A 41 -7.78 -8.75 -16.03
C LYS A 41 -6.48 -9.52 -15.79
N ALA A 42 -6.57 -10.77 -15.36
CA ALA A 42 -5.41 -11.62 -15.10
C ALA A 42 -4.66 -11.96 -16.40
N ALA A 43 -5.40 -12.24 -17.47
CA ALA A 43 -4.83 -12.44 -18.80
C ALA A 43 -4.16 -11.17 -19.34
N GLU A 44 -4.79 -10.00 -19.18
CA GLU A 44 -4.23 -8.70 -19.60
C GLU A 44 -2.91 -8.38 -18.88
N LEU A 45 -2.88 -8.60 -17.56
CA LEU A 45 -1.70 -8.31 -16.74
C LEU A 45 -0.61 -9.39 -16.82
N GLY A 46 -0.92 -10.57 -17.35
CA GLY A 46 -0.01 -11.72 -17.34
C GLY A 46 0.19 -12.32 -15.95
N VAL A 47 -0.86 -12.34 -15.12
CA VAL A 47 -0.82 -12.85 -13.73
C VAL A 47 -1.73 -14.05 -13.53
N ARG A 48 -1.54 -14.78 -12.43
CA ARG A 48 -2.48 -15.84 -12.02
C ARG A 48 -3.62 -15.23 -11.21
N ALA A 49 -4.87 -15.54 -11.56
CA ALA A 49 -6.01 -15.27 -10.69
C ALA A 49 -6.11 -16.35 -9.60
N GLY A 50 -6.41 -15.96 -8.37
CA GLY A 50 -6.61 -16.88 -7.25
C GLY A 50 -7.59 -16.37 -6.20
N THR A 51 -7.84 -17.19 -5.19
CA THR A 51 -8.51 -16.80 -3.94
C THR A 51 -7.55 -16.03 -3.04
N ALA A 52 -8.07 -15.34 -2.01
CA ALA A 52 -7.23 -14.66 -1.03
C ALA A 52 -6.28 -15.64 -0.32
N THR A 53 -6.77 -16.84 0.01
CA THR A 53 -5.96 -17.93 0.57
C THR A 53 -4.85 -18.37 -0.38
N GLU A 54 -5.15 -18.60 -1.67
CA GLU A 54 -4.14 -19.02 -2.65
C GLU A 54 -3.08 -17.94 -2.90
N ALA A 55 -3.45 -16.66 -2.86
CA ALA A 55 -2.51 -15.55 -2.94
C ALA A 55 -1.62 -15.47 -1.69
N ALA A 56 -2.21 -15.68 -0.51
CA ALA A 56 -1.49 -15.71 0.75
C ALA A 56 -0.51 -16.89 0.85
N GLU A 57 -0.93 -18.09 0.45
CA GLU A 57 -0.11 -19.31 0.45
C GLU A 57 1.07 -19.20 -0.52
N ALA A 58 0.82 -18.75 -1.74
CA ALA A 58 1.83 -18.71 -2.80
C ALA A 58 2.81 -17.54 -2.66
N GLY A 59 2.40 -16.40 -2.08
CA GLY A 59 3.25 -15.22 -1.97
C GLY A 59 4.42 -15.41 -1.01
N ASP A 60 5.65 -15.15 -1.46
CA ASP A 60 6.80 -14.97 -0.58
C ASP A 60 6.67 -13.65 0.19
N ILE A 61 6.08 -12.65 -0.46
CA ILE A 61 5.61 -11.38 0.10
C ILE A 61 4.13 -11.26 -0.30
N VAL A 62 3.29 -10.74 0.61
CA VAL A 62 1.86 -10.56 0.35
C VAL A 62 1.46 -9.10 0.52
N VAL A 63 0.71 -8.56 -0.44
CA VAL A 63 0.13 -7.21 -0.37
C VAL A 63 -1.34 -7.32 0.02
N ALA A 64 -1.72 -6.72 1.15
CA ALA A 64 -3.10 -6.52 1.57
C ALA A 64 -3.58 -5.14 1.10
N THR A 65 -4.45 -5.12 0.09
CA THR A 65 -4.90 -3.89 -0.59
C THR A 65 -6.41 -3.87 -0.79
N ILE A 66 -7.14 -4.04 0.32
CA ILE A 66 -8.61 -4.01 0.38
C ILE A 66 -9.09 -2.78 1.17
N PRO A 67 -10.40 -2.45 1.14
CA PRO A 67 -10.97 -1.50 2.09
C PRO A 67 -10.64 -1.89 3.54
N LEU A 68 -10.20 -0.93 4.36
CA LEU A 68 -9.79 -1.20 5.73
C LEU A 68 -10.92 -1.83 6.54
N GLY A 69 -12.18 -1.43 6.35
CA GLY A 69 -13.32 -2.03 7.07
C GLY A 69 -13.50 -3.54 6.84
N ARG A 70 -12.73 -4.14 5.93
CA ARG A 70 -12.71 -5.57 5.62
C ARG A 70 -11.40 -6.26 6.01
N TYR A 71 -10.52 -5.61 6.79
CA TYR A 71 -9.19 -6.16 7.15
C TYR A 71 -9.27 -7.56 7.78
N ALA A 72 -10.34 -7.86 8.51
CA ALA A 72 -10.57 -9.17 9.14
C ALA A 72 -10.81 -10.31 8.14
N GLU A 73 -11.05 -10.00 6.86
CA GLU A 73 -11.17 -11.00 5.79
C GLU A 73 -9.83 -11.45 5.22
N ILE A 74 -8.71 -10.81 5.60
CA ILE A 74 -7.37 -11.26 5.23
C ILE A 74 -7.10 -12.61 5.93
N PRO A 75 -6.68 -13.68 5.22
CA PRO A 75 -6.43 -14.98 5.82
C PRO A 75 -5.25 -14.92 6.78
N VAL A 76 -5.38 -15.54 7.96
CA VAL A 76 -4.36 -15.43 9.02
C VAL A 76 -3.32 -16.53 8.90
N GLU A 77 -3.75 -17.80 8.90
CA GLU A 77 -2.86 -18.96 9.01
C GLU A 77 -1.84 -19.06 7.86
N PRO A 78 -2.21 -18.83 6.58
CA PRO A 78 -1.24 -18.87 5.49
C PRO A 78 -0.21 -17.73 5.50
N LEU A 79 -0.47 -16.66 6.27
CA LEU A 79 0.42 -15.49 6.38
C LEU A 79 1.38 -15.58 7.57
N ALA A 80 1.28 -16.60 8.42
CA ALA A 80 2.18 -16.78 9.56
C ALA A 80 3.66 -16.78 9.11
N GLY A 81 4.47 -15.96 9.76
CA GLY A 81 5.89 -15.73 9.45
C GLY A 81 6.18 -14.92 8.18
N LYS A 82 5.17 -14.50 7.42
CA LYS A 82 5.36 -13.78 6.15
C LYS A 82 5.40 -12.26 6.35
N VAL A 83 6.06 -11.58 5.40
CA VAL A 83 5.96 -10.13 5.28
C VAL A 83 4.66 -9.77 4.57
N VAL A 84 3.84 -8.96 5.23
CA VAL A 84 2.55 -8.48 4.71
C VAL A 84 2.62 -6.96 4.53
N ILE A 85 2.58 -6.53 3.27
CA ILE A 85 2.53 -5.12 2.91
C ILE A 85 1.10 -4.60 3.04
N ASP A 86 0.88 -3.70 3.99
CA ASP A 86 -0.40 -3.03 4.22
C ASP A 86 -0.46 -1.73 3.41
N THR A 87 -1.39 -1.65 2.45
CA THR A 87 -1.64 -0.43 1.66
C THR A 87 -2.92 0.29 2.09
N MET A 88 -3.58 -0.15 3.15
CA MET A 88 -4.94 0.26 3.50
C MET A 88 -4.94 1.65 4.14
N ASN A 89 -6.06 2.34 4.00
CA ASN A 89 -6.29 3.66 4.60
C ASN A 89 -7.70 3.66 5.21
N TYR A 90 -7.90 4.42 6.29
CA TYR A 90 -9.19 4.53 6.96
C TYR A 90 -10.04 5.66 6.37
N TYR A 91 -11.20 5.27 5.83
CA TYR A 91 -12.21 6.11 5.22
C TYR A 91 -13.56 5.83 5.87
N PRO A 92 -14.00 6.59 6.90
CA PRO A 92 -15.26 6.33 7.59
C PRO A 92 -16.48 6.17 6.68
N SER A 93 -16.55 6.91 5.56
CA SER A 93 -17.66 6.80 4.60
C SER A 93 -17.76 5.41 3.93
N ARG A 94 -16.62 4.72 3.81
CA ARG A 94 -16.47 3.41 3.15
C ARG A 94 -16.39 2.28 4.16
N ASP A 95 -15.64 2.48 5.24
CA ASP A 95 -15.25 1.45 6.21
C ASP A 95 -16.22 1.37 7.40
N GLY A 96 -17.11 2.35 7.54
CA GLY A 96 -17.85 2.58 8.78
C GLY A 96 -16.93 3.17 9.86
N ARG A 97 -17.52 3.62 10.97
CA ARG A 97 -16.75 4.18 12.09
C ARG A 97 -16.10 3.07 12.91
N ILE A 98 -14.78 3.17 13.12
CA ILE A 98 -13.99 2.25 13.93
C ILE A 98 -13.54 3.03 15.18
N GLU A 99 -14.17 2.74 16.32
CA GLU A 99 -14.00 3.50 17.57
C GLU A 99 -12.53 3.64 17.99
N GLU A 100 -11.74 2.58 17.90
CA GLU A 100 -10.32 2.61 18.29
C GLU A 100 -9.47 3.56 17.43
N LEU A 101 -9.84 3.74 16.15
CA LEU A 101 -9.18 4.71 15.26
C LEU A 101 -9.71 6.12 15.49
N ASP A 102 -11.03 6.28 15.65
CA ASP A 102 -11.64 7.59 15.92
C ASP A 102 -11.15 8.18 17.26
N THR A 103 -10.83 7.31 18.22
CA THR A 103 -10.24 7.68 19.53
C THR A 103 -8.72 7.64 19.55
N GLU A 104 -8.08 7.36 18.41
CA GLU A 104 -6.63 7.35 18.21
C GLU A 104 -5.86 6.44 19.20
N LYS A 105 -6.53 5.40 19.71
CA LYS A 105 -5.92 4.38 20.59
C LYS A 105 -4.96 3.46 19.83
N THR A 106 -5.04 3.47 18.52
CA THR A 106 -4.25 2.64 17.59
C THR A 106 -4.18 3.34 16.23
N ASP A 107 -3.42 2.78 15.30
CA ASP A 107 -3.45 3.15 13.90
C ASP A 107 -3.91 1.99 12.99
N THR A 108 -4.08 2.28 11.72
CA THR A 108 -4.62 1.32 10.74
C THR A 108 -3.72 0.11 10.54
N ALA A 109 -2.40 0.28 10.67
CA ALA A 109 -1.41 -0.77 10.49
C ALA A 109 -1.37 -1.71 11.71
N GLU A 110 -1.46 -1.13 12.91
CA GLU A 110 -1.57 -1.88 14.16
C GLU A 110 -2.83 -2.73 14.23
N LEU A 111 -3.96 -2.28 13.66
CA LEU A 111 -5.15 -3.11 13.53
C LEU A 111 -4.88 -4.37 12.70
N LEU A 112 -4.21 -4.23 11.55
CA LEU A 112 -3.87 -5.39 10.72
C LEU A 112 -2.86 -6.30 11.44
N GLN A 113 -1.84 -5.74 12.09
CA GLN A 113 -0.87 -6.53 12.85
C GLN A 113 -1.52 -7.31 14.00
N ARG A 114 -2.54 -6.75 14.67
CA ARG A 114 -3.32 -7.49 15.69
C ARG A 114 -4.13 -8.64 15.09
N HIS A 115 -4.64 -8.48 13.88
CA HIS A 115 -5.33 -9.55 13.14
C HIS A 115 -4.36 -10.63 12.64
N LEU A 116 -3.13 -10.26 12.32
CA LEU A 116 -2.07 -11.13 11.81
C LEU A 116 -0.92 -11.27 12.83
N PRO A 117 -1.16 -11.85 14.02
CA PRO A 117 -0.21 -11.81 15.13
C PRO A 117 1.12 -12.52 14.83
N GLU A 118 1.12 -13.48 13.92
CA GLU A 118 2.32 -14.23 13.52
C GLU A 118 2.97 -13.70 12.24
N SER A 119 2.38 -12.70 11.57
CA SER A 119 2.95 -12.07 10.38
C SER A 119 3.78 -10.84 10.74
N HIS A 120 4.59 -10.39 9.78
CA HIS A 120 5.35 -9.15 9.88
C HIS A 120 4.71 -8.07 8.98
N THR A 121 3.79 -7.30 9.54
CA THR A 121 3.10 -6.23 8.81
C THR A 121 4.03 -5.04 8.59
N VAL A 122 4.05 -4.52 7.35
CA VAL A 122 4.74 -3.29 6.97
C VAL A 122 3.78 -2.39 6.20
N LYS A 123 3.55 -1.17 6.68
CA LYS A 123 2.74 -0.19 5.95
C LYS A 123 3.56 0.46 4.84
N ALA A 124 3.08 0.39 3.60
CA ALA A 124 3.71 0.99 2.43
C ALA A 124 2.67 1.23 1.32
N PHE A 125 3.01 2.06 0.33
CA PHE A 125 2.13 2.43 -0.81
C PHE A 125 0.80 3.10 -0.45
N ASN A 126 0.47 3.25 0.83
CA ASN A 126 -0.82 3.79 1.25
C ASN A 126 -0.93 5.29 0.96
N ASN A 127 0.19 6.00 0.86
CA ASN A 127 0.26 7.46 0.73
C ASN A 127 0.33 7.96 -0.73
N ILE A 128 0.11 7.11 -1.73
CA ILE A 128 0.20 7.49 -3.14
C ILE A 128 -1.03 7.04 -3.92
N ALA A 129 -1.51 7.88 -4.84
CA ALA A 129 -2.59 7.51 -5.74
C ALA A 129 -2.12 6.51 -6.80
N ALA A 130 -2.99 5.61 -7.23
CA ALA A 130 -2.63 4.54 -8.16
C ALA A 130 -2.07 5.05 -9.50
N VAL A 131 -2.58 6.18 -9.99
CA VAL A 131 -2.08 6.81 -11.22
C VAL A 131 -0.64 7.30 -11.08
N ASN A 132 -0.32 8.00 -9.99
CA ASN A 132 1.04 8.46 -9.73
C ASN A 132 1.98 7.29 -9.40
N LEU A 133 1.48 6.24 -8.73
CA LEU A 133 2.23 5.01 -8.48
C LEU A 133 2.69 4.34 -9.79
N LEU A 134 1.88 4.42 -10.85
CA LEU A 134 2.26 3.93 -12.16
C LEU A 134 3.19 4.91 -12.90
N ASN A 135 2.81 6.19 -12.97
CA ASN A 135 3.44 7.18 -13.83
C ASN A 135 4.84 7.61 -13.33
N LEU A 136 5.08 7.57 -12.02
CA LEU A 136 6.34 8.00 -11.39
C LEU A 136 7.31 6.85 -11.10
N ALA A 137 6.94 5.59 -11.36
CA ALA A 137 7.87 4.47 -11.19
C ALA A 137 9.10 4.67 -12.09
N ARG A 138 10.30 4.48 -11.52
CA ARG A 138 11.59 4.65 -12.22
C ARG A 138 12.55 3.52 -11.85
N PRO A 139 13.40 3.03 -12.78
CA PRO A 139 14.35 1.98 -12.48
C PRO A 139 15.33 2.40 -11.38
N SER A 140 15.87 1.42 -10.67
CA SER A 140 16.86 1.65 -9.62
C SER A 140 18.04 2.49 -10.11
N GLY A 141 18.42 3.50 -9.31
CA GLY A 141 19.49 4.44 -9.63
C GLY A 141 19.13 5.59 -10.57
N ALA A 142 17.88 5.71 -11.05
CA ALA A 142 17.46 6.89 -11.78
C ALA A 142 17.49 8.15 -10.89
N ALA A 143 17.94 9.28 -11.45
CA ALA A 143 18.13 10.52 -10.69
C ALA A 143 16.81 11.19 -10.26
N ASP A 144 15.70 10.85 -10.93
CA ASP A 144 14.36 11.39 -10.71
C ASP A 144 13.45 10.39 -9.96
N ARG A 145 14.02 9.46 -9.19
CA ARG A 145 13.23 8.53 -8.37
C ARG A 145 12.46 9.26 -7.28
N SER A 146 11.24 8.76 -7.06
CA SER A 146 10.44 9.14 -5.91
C SER A 146 10.59 8.12 -4.80
N ALA A 147 10.45 8.57 -3.55
CA ALA A 147 10.48 7.73 -2.37
C ALA A 147 9.06 7.50 -1.83
N LEU A 148 8.85 6.37 -1.13
CA LEU A 148 7.65 6.11 -0.34
C LEU A 148 8.04 5.81 1.11
N PRO A 149 7.27 6.25 2.11
CA PRO A 149 7.51 5.92 3.49
C PRO A 149 7.09 4.46 3.79
N ILE A 150 7.86 3.81 4.66
CA ILE A 150 7.56 2.48 5.19
C ILE A 150 7.56 2.49 6.72
N SER A 151 6.69 1.72 7.36
CA SER A 151 6.67 1.52 8.81
C SER A 151 6.37 0.06 9.15
N GLY A 152 7.01 -0.51 10.16
CA GLY A 152 6.90 -1.93 10.51
C GLY A 152 7.64 -2.26 11.79
N ASN A 153 7.14 -3.19 12.62
CA ASN A 153 7.79 -3.50 13.91
C ASN A 153 9.05 -4.34 13.73
N ASP A 154 9.12 -5.17 12.69
CA ASP A 154 10.27 -6.01 12.37
C ASP A 154 11.20 -5.31 11.36
N ALA A 155 12.47 -5.13 11.74
CA ALA A 155 13.45 -4.44 10.89
C ALA A 155 13.82 -5.22 9.62
N ALA A 156 13.82 -6.56 9.66
CA ALA A 156 14.05 -7.38 8.48
C ALA A 156 12.86 -7.29 7.52
N ALA A 157 11.62 -7.26 8.03
CA ALA A 157 10.43 -7.04 7.21
C ALA A 157 10.44 -5.67 6.53
N ARG A 158 10.83 -4.60 7.24
CA ARG A 158 11.00 -3.27 6.63
C ARG A 158 12.07 -3.27 5.55
N LYS A 159 13.18 -3.99 5.75
CA LYS A 159 14.19 -4.19 4.71
C LYS A 159 13.63 -4.89 3.48
N THR A 160 12.88 -5.98 3.65
CA THR A 160 12.20 -6.68 2.55
C THR A 160 11.23 -5.76 1.80
N ALA A 161 10.48 -4.91 2.52
CA ALA A 161 9.61 -3.93 1.90
C ALA A 161 10.40 -2.88 1.10
N ALA A 162 11.52 -2.38 1.63
CA ALA A 162 12.39 -1.45 0.91
C ALA A 162 12.97 -2.08 -0.38
N GLU A 163 13.37 -3.36 -0.34
CA GLU A 163 13.82 -4.10 -1.51
C GLU A 163 12.69 -4.29 -2.54
N LEU A 164 11.46 -4.55 -2.09
CA LEU A 164 10.29 -4.59 -2.97
C LEU A 164 10.06 -3.22 -3.63
N LEU A 165 10.04 -2.13 -2.86
CA LEU A 165 9.92 -0.76 -3.38
C LEU A 165 10.99 -0.50 -4.44
N ASP A 166 12.25 -0.87 -4.17
CA ASP A 166 13.35 -0.67 -5.11
C ASP A 166 13.07 -1.36 -6.45
N LYS A 167 12.62 -2.62 -6.43
CA LYS A 167 12.27 -3.38 -7.63
C LYS A 167 11.06 -2.82 -8.36
N LEU A 168 10.09 -2.27 -7.64
CA LEU A 168 8.89 -1.66 -8.23
C LEU A 168 9.09 -0.21 -8.67
N GLY A 169 10.29 0.33 -8.46
CA GLY A 169 10.73 1.60 -9.00
C GLY A 169 10.69 2.79 -8.05
N TRP A 170 10.79 2.53 -6.75
CA TRP A 170 10.66 3.52 -5.67
C TRP A 170 11.81 3.42 -4.67
N ASP A 171 12.28 4.56 -4.18
CA ASP A 171 13.12 4.59 -2.97
C ASP A 171 12.24 4.43 -1.72
N ALA A 172 12.85 4.10 -0.58
CA ALA A 172 12.15 3.92 0.69
C ALA A 172 12.64 4.90 1.76
N VAL A 173 11.70 5.45 2.53
CA VAL A 173 11.98 6.19 3.76
C VAL A 173 11.49 5.36 4.95
N ASP A 174 12.40 4.86 5.78
CA ASP A 174 12.03 4.09 6.98
C ASP A 174 11.57 5.04 8.10
N VAL A 175 10.28 4.99 8.43
CA VAL A 175 9.63 5.80 9.46
C VAL A 175 9.65 5.09 10.83
N GLY A 176 10.12 3.84 10.88
CA GLY A 176 10.30 3.06 12.11
C GLY A 176 9.13 2.10 12.40
N PRO A 177 8.73 1.93 13.67
CA PRO A 177 7.72 0.96 14.07
C PRO A 177 6.32 1.32 13.55
N LEU A 178 5.38 0.36 13.60
CA LEU A 178 3.99 0.60 13.15
C LEU A 178 3.33 1.76 13.90
N SER A 179 3.68 1.99 15.17
CA SER A 179 3.17 3.12 15.96
C SER A 179 3.50 4.51 15.40
N GLU A 180 4.43 4.61 14.44
CA GLU A 180 4.73 5.86 13.71
C GLU A 180 4.02 5.94 12.35
N SER A 181 3.31 4.88 11.93
CA SER A 181 2.66 4.78 10.63
C SER A 181 1.52 5.79 10.44
N TRP A 182 0.99 6.35 11.52
CA TRP A 182 0.02 7.45 11.45
C TRP A 182 0.56 8.65 10.65
N ARG A 183 1.88 8.86 10.59
CA ARG A 183 2.52 9.96 9.85
C ARG A 183 2.36 9.86 8.35
N GLN A 184 2.00 8.68 7.84
CA GLN A 184 1.72 8.43 6.43
C GLN A 184 0.24 8.12 6.15
N GLU A 185 -0.65 8.27 7.14
CA GLU A 185 -2.09 8.07 6.97
C GLU A 185 -2.78 9.25 6.26
N THR A 186 -4.06 9.06 5.92
CA THR A 186 -4.90 10.08 5.29
C THR A 186 -4.87 11.42 6.05
N GLU A 187 -4.91 12.52 5.30
CA GLU A 187 -4.84 13.92 5.78
C GLU A 187 -3.49 14.36 6.37
N THR A 188 -2.47 13.49 6.38
CA THR A 188 -1.10 13.92 6.70
C THR A 188 -0.40 14.52 5.48
N GLY A 189 0.64 15.32 5.70
CA GLY A 189 1.32 16.04 4.63
C GLY A 189 2.06 15.17 3.60
N VAL A 190 2.31 13.89 3.90
CA VAL A 190 2.93 12.95 2.94
C VAL A 190 1.87 12.18 2.13
N TYR A 191 0.59 12.33 2.46
CA TYR A 191 -0.52 11.63 1.85
C TYR A 191 -0.88 12.25 0.51
N VAL A 192 -0.38 11.65 -0.56
CA VAL A 192 -0.60 11.94 -1.99
C VAL A 192 -0.05 13.29 -2.47
N ASP A 193 -0.17 14.36 -1.68
CA ASP A 193 0.25 15.72 -2.03
C ASP A 193 1.66 15.83 -2.63
N PRO A 194 2.71 15.13 -2.12
CA PRO A 194 4.05 15.23 -2.70
C PRO A 194 4.15 14.81 -4.17
N TYR A 195 3.22 13.96 -4.63
CA TYR A 195 3.27 13.32 -5.95
C TYR A 195 2.35 13.97 -6.98
N ILE A 196 1.47 14.88 -6.56
CA ILE A 196 0.53 15.55 -7.47
C ILE A 196 1.29 16.58 -8.32
N SER A 197 0.99 16.65 -9.62
CA SER A 197 1.54 17.68 -10.51
C SER A 197 1.18 19.10 -10.05
N GLU A 198 1.97 20.08 -10.46
CA GLU A 198 1.63 21.48 -10.22
C GLU A 198 0.27 21.84 -10.84
N GLY A 199 -0.65 22.39 -10.03
CA GLY A 199 -2.02 22.70 -10.42
C GLY A 199 -3.00 21.52 -10.42
N GLY A 200 -2.53 20.31 -10.12
CA GLY A 200 -3.38 19.13 -9.90
C GLY A 200 -4.03 19.11 -8.51
N SER A 201 -5.02 18.25 -8.33
CA SER A 201 -5.65 18.00 -7.03
C SER A 201 -6.06 16.54 -6.85
N MET A 202 -6.20 16.12 -5.59
CA MET A 202 -6.76 14.81 -5.24
C MET A 202 -8.15 14.62 -5.85
N GLU A 203 -9.01 15.64 -5.83
CA GLU A 203 -10.36 15.56 -6.39
C GLU A 203 -10.33 15.22 -7.88
N GLN A 204 -9.44 15.85 -8.66
CA GLN A 204 -9.27 15.55 -10.08
C GLN A 204 -8.79 14.11 -10.30
N ILE A 205 -7.78 13.67 -9.53
CA ILE A 205 -7.25 12.30 -9.60
C ILE A 205 -8.34 11.28 -9.27
N MET A 206 -9.12 11.51 -8.21
CA MET A 206 -10.25 10.67 -7.83
C MET A 206 -11.38 10.70 -8.86
N GLY A 207 -11.51 11.80 -9.62
CA GLY A 207 -12.37 11.93 -10.80
C GLY A 207 -11.85 11.24 -12.07
N GLY A 208 -10.70 10.56 -12.01
CA GLY A 208 -10.12 9.81 -13.13
C GLY A 208 -9.15 10.61 -14.00
N TYR A 209 -8.71 11.79 -13.57
CA TYR A 209 -7.65 12.52 -14.26
C TYR A 209 -6.33 11.73 -14.24
N ASP A 210 -5.75 11.55 -15.43
CA ASP A 210 -4.45 10.88 -15.59
C ASP A 210 -3.31 11.86 -15.26
N ASP A 211 -3.10 12.09 -13.98
CA ASP A 211 -2.07 13.00 -13.50
C ASP A 211 -0.67 12.44 -13.79
N PRO A 212 0.20 13.15 -14.55
CA PRO A 212 1.56 12.67 -14.82
C PRO A 212 2.41 12.58 -13.55
N GLY A 213 2.04 13.35 -12.52
CA GLY A 213 2.67 13.41 -11.23
C GLY A 213 3.92 14.26 -11.20
N LYS A 214 4.39 14.52 -9.98
CA LYS A 214 5.65 15.18 -9.67
C LYS A 214 6.50 14.23 -8.82
N THR A 215 7.80 14.19 -9.10
CA THR A 215 8.73 13.36 -8.33
C THR A 215 8.93 13.91 -6.92
N ALA A 216 8.97 13.03 -5.92
CA ALA A 216 9.23 13.38 -4.52
C ALA A 216 10.42 12.60 -3.98
N SER A 217 11.57 13.27 -3.83
CA SER A 217 12.81 12.65 -3.36
C SER A 217 12.73 12.19 -1.90
N VAL A 218 13.71 11.40 -1.46
CA VAL A 218 13.85 10.98 -0.06
C VAL A 218 13.73 12.17 0.90
N GLU A 219 14.45 13.27 0.63
CA GLU A 219 14.45 14.45 1.49
C GLU A 219 13.08 15.14 1.56
N VAL A 220 12.31 15.13 0.46
CA VAL A 220 10.94 15.67 0.44
C VAL A 220 10.04 14.83 1.34
N ILE A 221 10.14 13.51 1.25
CA ILE A 221 9.33 12.58 2.04
C ILE A 221 9.73 12.62 3.52
N GLU A 222 11.03 12.61 3.83
CA GLU A 222 11.55 12.76 5.21
C GLU A 222 11.04 14.05 5.85
N LYS A 223 11.08 15.18 5.13
CA LYS A 223 10.55 16.44 5.62
C LYS A 223 9.05 16.36 5.89
N ALA A 224 8.28 15.79 4.97
CA ALA A 224 6.82 15.64 5.13
C ALA A 224 6.46 14.78 6.36
N ILE A 225 7.20 13.68 6.59
CA ILE A 225 7.07 12.80 7.76
C ILE A 225 7.43 13.54 9.06
N ALA A 226 8.55 14.28 9.06
CA ALA A 226 9.04 15.01 10.22
C ALA A 226 8.07 16.12 10.66
N THR A 227 7.39 16.76 9.71
CA THR A 227 6.41 17.82 9.96
C THR A 227 4.96 17.33 9.98
N ALA A 228 4.73 16.00 9.97
CA ALA A 228 3.38 15.44 9.95
C ALA A 228 2.59 15.86 11.19
N HIS A 229 1.35 16.29 10.95
CA HIS A 229 0.34 16.55 11.96
C HIS A 229 -0.79 15.54 11.75
N ARG A 230 -1.32 14.94 12.82
CA ARG A 230 -2.49 14.06 12.77
C ARG A 230 -3.73 14.89 13.07
N PRO A 231 -4.58 15.21 12.07
CA PRO A 231 -5.88 15.79 12.37
C PRO A 231 -6.72 14.82 13.19
N PRO A 232 -7.66 15.29 14.04
CA PRO A 232 -8.49 14.40 14.83
C PRO A 232 -9.26 13.41 13.95
N VAL A 233 -8.93 12.13 14.06
CA VAL A 233 -9.46 11.08 13.16
C VAL A 233 -10.98 10.99 13.21
N LYS A 234 -11.59 11.20 14.38
CA LYS A 234 -13.05 11.28 14.56
C LYS A 234 -13.74 12.31 13.66
N ASP A 235 -13.03 13.36 13.23
CA ASP A 235 -13.61 14.46 12.45
C ASP A 235 -13.62 14.18 10.94
N ARG A 236 -12.94 13.12 10.47
CA ARG A 236 -12.96 12.68 9.05
C ARG A 236 -14.37 12.48 8.52
N GLN A 237 -14.71 13.05 7.36
CA GLN A 237 -16.07 12.95 6.79
C GLN A 237 -16.13 12.09 5.51
N PHE A 238 -14.98 11.71 4.98
CA PHE A 238 -14.82 11.09 3.67
C PHE A 238 -14.60 9.57 3.74
#